data_AF-A0A7L1ZTS0-F1
#
_entry.id   AF-A0A7L1ZTS0-F1
#
_cell.length_a   1.000
_cell.length_b   1.000
_cell.length_c   1.000
_cell.angle_alpha   90.00
_cell.angle_beta   90.00
_cell.angle_gamma   90.00
#
_symmetry.space_group_name_H-M   'P 1'
#
loop_
_entity.id
_entity.type
_entity.pdbx_description
1 polymer ?
#
loop_
_entity_poly.entity_id
_entity_poly.type
_entity_poly.pdbx_seq_one_letter_code
_entity_poly.pdbx_strand_id
1 'polypeptide(L)'
;QLQSPESFAKSVQELTIVLQRTGDPANLNRLRPHLELLANIDPNPDAASPTWEQLENAMVAVKTVVHGLVDFIQNYSRKGHETPQPQPNSKYKTSMCRDLRQQGGCPRGTNCTFAHSQEELEK
;
A
#
# COMPACT_ATOMS: atom_id res chain seq x y z
N GLN A 1 -6.95 0.42 31.15
CA GLN A 1 -6.68 0.73 29.73
C GLN A 1 -5.27 0.25 29.40
N LEU A 2 -5.02 -0.25 28.19
CA LEU A 2 -3.73 -0.84 27.78
C LEU A 2 -2.71 0.17 27.21
N GLN A 3 -3.08 1.43 27.04
CA GLN A 3 -2.19 2.46 26.50
C GLN A 3 -1.44 3.15 27.64
N SER A 4 -0.12 3.26 27.50
CA SER A 4 0.75 4.05 28.36
C SER A 4 1.49 5.10 27.52
N PRO A 5 2.11 6.12 28.15
CA PRO A 5 2.93 7.09 27.41
C PRO A 5 4.04 6.44 26.58
N GLU A 6 4.58 5.30 27.02
CA GLU A 6 5.63 4.57 26.28
C GLU A 6 5.08 3.72 25.12
N SER A 7 3.75 3.58 24.98
CA SER A 7 3.14 2.76 23.93
C SER A 7 3.58 3.20 22.54
N PHE A 8 3.72 4.51 22.30
CA PHE A 8 4.14 5.00 20.99
C PHE A 8 5.59 4.60 20.67
N ALA A 9 6.53 4.80 21.60
CA ALA A 9 7.92 4.40 21.41
C ALA A 9 8.06 2.89 21.16
N LYS A 10 7.25 2.05 21.85
CA LYS A 10 7.18 0.60 21.60
C LYS A 10 6.71 0.30 20.18
N SER A 11 5.67 0.96 19.68
CA SER A 11 5.20 0.78 18.30
C SER A 11 6.24 1.17 17.24
N VAL A 12 7.08 2.19 17.50
CA VAL A 12 8.19 2.56 16.60
C VAL A 12 9.24 1.44 16.54
N GLN A 13 9.54 0.80 17.66
CA GLN A 13 10.45 -0.35 17.71
C GLN A 13 9.86 -1.55 16.95
N GLU A 14 8.59 -1.87 17.17
CA GLU A 14 7.88 -2.94 16.46
C GLU A 14 7.89 -2.70 14.95
N LEU A 15 7.61 -1.48 14.50
CA LEU A 15 7.70 -1.10 13.09
C LEU A 15 9.12 -1.37 12.54
N THR A 16 10.16 -0.93 13.26
CA THR A 16 11.56 -1.14 12.85
C THR A 16 11.88 -2.62 12.68
N ILE A 17 11.41 -3.47 13.61
CA ILE A 17 11.58 -4.93 13.54
C ILE A 17 10.89 -5.49 12.29
N VAL A 18 9.67 -5.04 11.97
CA VAL A 18 8.94 -5.47 10.77
C VAL A 18 9.66 -5.05 9.49
N LEU A 19 10.17 -3.82 9.43
CA LEU A 19 10.90 -3.30 8.27
C LEU A 19 12.19 -4.09 8.01
N GLN A 20 12.93 -4.43 9.08
CA GLN A 20 14.12 -5.29 8.96
C GLN A 20 13.79 -6.69 8.41
N ARG A 21 12.64 -7.26 8.79
CA ARG A 21 12.20 -8.59 8.32
C ARG A 21 11.71 -8.58 6.88
N THR A 22 11.17 -7.45 6.41
CA THR A 22 10.58 -7.31 5.07
C THR A 22 11.53 -6.70 4.04
N GLY A 23 12.71 -6.23 4.47
CA GLY A 23 13.74 -5.63 3.62
C GLY A 23 13.52 -4.15 3.30
N ASP A 24 12.47 -3.53 3.84
CA ASP A 24 12.16 -2.10 3.73
C ASP A 24 12.25 -1.49 2.31
N PRO A 25 11.48 -1.99 1.32
CA PRO A 25 11.59 -1.57 -0.08
C PRO A 25 11.18 -0.11 -0.33
N ALA A 26 10.47 0.51 0.62
CA ALA A 26 10.09 1.92 0.59
C ALA A 26 11.03 2.82 1.40
N ASN A 27 12.07 2.24 2.02
CA ASN A 27 12.99 2.93 2.90
C ASN A 27 12.25 3.73 4.01
N LEU A 28 11.25 3.13 4.63
CA LEU A 28 10.46 3.71 5.73
C LEU A 28 11.29 3.90 7.00
N ASN A 29 12.39 3.17 7.15
CA ASN A 29 13.30 3.34 8.27
C ASN A 29 13.88 4.78 8.34
N ARG A 30 13.86 5.53 7.23
CA ARG A 30 14.20 6.97 7.21
C ARG A 30 13.28 7.82 8.11
N LEU A 31 12.06 7.35 8.41
CA LEU A 31 11.10 8.06 9.26
C LEU A 31 11.38 7.86 10.74
N ARG A 32 12.20 6.88 11.11
CA ARG A 32 12.52 6.53 12.50
C ARG A 32 12.92 7.71 13.39
N PRO A 33 13.92 8.56 13.04
CA PRO A 33 14.32 9.66 13.92
C PRO A 33 13.18 10.67 14.16
N HIS A 34 12.30 10.86 13.17
CA HIS A 34 11.13 11.73 13.29
C HIS A 34 10.08 11.11 14.22
N LEU A 35 9.83 9.80 14.10
CA LEU A 35 8.93 9.06 14.98
C LEU A 35 9.44 9.01 16.42
N GLU A 36 10.74 8.79 16.62
CA GLU A 36 11.38 8.82 17.95
C GLU A 36 11.28 10.21 18.60
N LEU A 37 11.49 11.28 17.82
CA LEU A 37 11.30 12.65 18.29
C LEU A 37 9.86 12.89 18.76
N LEU A 38 8.88 12.49 17.95
CA LEU A 38 7.45 12.63 18.30
C LEU A 38 7.07 11.77 19.52
N ALA A 39 7.64 10.59 19.65
CA ALA A 39 7.40 9.70 20.79
C ALA A 39 7.99 10.21 22.12
N ASN A 40 8.96 11.13 22.06
CA ASN A 40 9.57 11.74 23.23
C ASN A 40 8.85 13.03 23.69
N ILE A 41 7.79 13.45 23.01
CA ILE A 41 6.96 14.59 23.44
C ILE A 41 6.13 14.15 24.65
N ASP A 42 6.22 14.91 25.75
CA ASP A 42 5.42 14.66 26.95
C ASP A 42 3.94 14.98 26.68
N PRO A 43 3.04 13.98 26.75
CA PRO A 43 1.61 14.18 26.50
C PRO A 43 0.86 14.75 27.71
N ASN A 44 1.52 14.92 28.87
CA ASN A 44 0.91 15.47 30.07
C ASN A 44 0.42 16.90 29.83
N PRO A 45 -0.85 17.26 30.13
CA PRO A 45 -1.33 18.63 30.00
C PRO A 45 -0.54 19.66 30.82
N ASP A 46 0.12 19.23 31.90
CA ASP A 46 0.96 20.08 32.75
C ASP A 46 2.43 20.12 32.30
N ALA A 47 2.76 19.54 31.14
CA ALA A 47 4.10 19.60 30.58
C ALA A 47 4.52 21.05 30.28
N ALA A 48 5.82 21.32 30.42
CA ALA A 48 6.36 22.63 30.10
C ALA A 48 6.10 22.99 28.63
N SER A 49 5.77 24.27 28.38
CA SER A 49 5.60 24.74 27.01
C SER A 49 6.89 24.55 26.19
N PRO A 50 6.80 24.07 24.94
CA PRO A 50 7.97 23.84 24.12
C PRO A 50 8.63 25.17 23.74
N THR A 51 9.94 25.11 23.53
CA THR A 51 10.68 26.18 22.84
C THR A 51 10.25 26.25 21.37
N TRP A 52 10.52 27.38 20.72
CA TRP A 52 10.24 27.55 19.28
C TRP A 52 10.96 26.51 18.41
N GLU A 53 12.20 26.16 18.76
CA GLU A 53 12.97 25.12 18.07
C GLU A 53 12.33 23.73 18.23
N GLN A 54 11.87 23.38 19.44
CA GLN A 54 11.16 22.13 19.68
C GLN A 54 9.84 22.07 18.90
N LEU A 55 9.10 23.18 18.84
CA LEU A 55 7.85 23.27 18.07
C LEU A 55 8.12 23.09 16.56
N GLU A 56 9.11 23.79 16.02
CA GLU A 56 9.50 23.66 14.61
C GLU A 56 9.90 22.22 14.29
N ASN A 57 10.77 21.62 15.11
CA ASN A 57 11.22 20.23 14.93
C ASN A 57 10.06 19.24 14.97
N ALA A 58 9.11 19.40 15.90
CA ALA A 58 7.93 18.56 15.99
C ALA A 58 7.04 18.68 14.73
N MET A 59 6.83 19.91 14.24
CA MET A 59 6.05 20.15 13.03
C MET A 59 6.70 19.56 11.77
N VAL A 60 8.03 19.70 11.64
CA VAL A 60 8.81 19.09 10.56
C VAL A 60 8.75 17.56 10.63
N ALA A 61 8.85 16.98 11.83
CA ALA A 61 8.74 15.55 12.06
C ALA A 61 7.36 15.01 11.65
N VAL A 62 6.28 15.65 12.12
CA VAL A 62 4.90 15.30 11.74
C VAL A 62 4.71 15.36 10.23
N LYS A 63 5.15 16.45 9.59
CA LYS A 63 5.02 16.62 8.14
C LYS A 63 5.73 15.49 7.39
N THR A 64 6.96 15.18 7.78
CA THR A 64 7.78 14.15 7.14
C THR A 64 7.16 12.76 7.30
N VAL A 65 6.68 12.41 8.49
CA VAL A 65 6.03 11.12 8.76
C VAL A 65 4.74 10.98 7.96
N VAL A 66 3.88 12.00 7.95
CA VAL A 66 2.61 11.96 7.21
C VAL A 66 2.85 11.85 5.70
N HIS A 67 3.80 12.63 5.16
CA HIS A 67 4.19 12.51 3.76
C HIS A 67 4.70 11.11 3.42
N GLY A 68 5.58 10.54 4.24
CA GLY A 68 6.11 9.19 4.04
C GLY A 68 5.01 8.11 4.10
N LEU A 69 4.02 8.26 4.97
CA LEU A 69 2.87 7.36 5.03
C LEU A 69 2.02 7.43 3.76
N VAL A 70 1.74 8.63 3.26
CA VAL A 70 0.97 8.82 2.03
C VAL A 70 1.72 8.23 0.82
N ASP A 71 3.01 8.50 0.69
CA ASP A 71 3.87 7.92 -0.37
C ASP A 71 3.88 6.39 -0.32
N PHE A 72 4.03 5.81 0.88
CA PHE A 72 3.95 4.36 1.06
C PHE A 72 2.59 3.79 0.62
N ILE A 73 1.49 4.42 1.02
CA ILE A 73 0.16 3.94 0.65
C ILE A 73 -0.06 4.05 -0.86
N GLN A 74 0.43 5.10 -1.51
CA GLN A 74 0.23 5.31 -2.94
C GLN A 74 1.09 4.38 -3.80
N ASN A 75 2.34 4.12 -3.38
CA ASN A 75 3.32 3.42 -4.21
C ASN A 75 3.56 1.97 -3.81
N TYR A 76 3.26 1.58 -2.56
CA TYR A 76 3.61 0.27 -2.00
C TYR A 76 2.43 -0.48 -1.37
N SER A 77 1.39 0.22 -0.91
CA SER A 77 0.13 -0.44 -0.54
C SER A 77 -0.61 -0.82 -1.82
N ARG A 78 -0.22 -1.94 -2.41
CA ARG A 78 -0.94 -2.56 -3.54
C ARG A 78 -2.43 -2.61 -3.21
N LYS A 79 -3.20 -1.65 -3.70
CA LYS A 79 -4.60 -1.92 -3.99
C LYS A 79 -4.59 -3.13 -4.89
N GLY A 80 -5.32 -4.17 -4.49
CA GLY A 80 -5.70 -5.28 -5.35
C GLY A 80 -6.53 -4.76 -6.53
N HIS A 81 -5.88 -4.06 -7.47
CA HIS A 81 -6.22 -4.17 -8.86
C HIS A 81 -5.42 -5.35 -9.39
N GLU A 82 -5.91 -6.55 -9.09
CA GLU A 82 -5.95 -7.59 -10.12
C GLU A 82 -6.87 -7.07 -11.24
N THR A 83 -6.40 -6.10 -12.01
CA THR A 83 -6.59 -6.26 -13.44
C THR A 83 -5.63 -7.37 -13.80
N PRO A 84 -6.08 -8.57 -14.22
CA PRO A 84 -5.18 -9.50 -14.85
C PRO A 84 -4.66 -8.77 -16.07
N GLN A 85 -3.44 -8.23 -15.94
CA GLN A 85 -2.64 -7.81 -17.06
C GLN A 85 -2.58 -9.07 -17.93
N PRO A 86 -3.17 -9.09 -19.13
CA PRO A 86 -3.09 -10.26 -19.97
C PRO A 86 -1.60 -10.43 -20.25
N GLN A 87 -0.97 -11.38 -19.55
CA GLN A 87 0.21 -12.00 -20.09
C GLN A 87 -0.19 -12.43 -21.50
N PRO A 88 0.58 -12.06 -22.54
CA PRO A 88 0.32 -12.53 -23.89
C PRO A 88 0.67 -14.01 -23.92
N ASN A 89 -0.20 -14.82 -23.33
CA ASN A 89 -0.26 -16.24 -23.59
C ASN A 89 -0.65 -16.28 -25.06
N SER A 90 0.31 -16.61 -25.91
CA SER A 90 0.33 -16.45 -27.37
C SER A 90 -0.74 -17.28 -28.12
N LYS A 91 -1.83 -17.68 -27.45
CA LYS A 91 -2.96 -18.48 -27.92
C LYS A 91 -4.31 -18.04 -27.32
N TYR A 92 -4.39 -16.90 -26.63
CA TYR A 92 -5.65 -16.39 -26.10
C TYR A 92 -6.47 -15.82 -27.27
N LYS A 93 -7.75 -16.21 -27.36
CA LYS A 93 -8.72 -15.74 -28.37
C LYS A 93 -8.30 -15.90 -29.85
N THR A 94 -7.52 -16.92 -30.19
CA THR A 94 -7.14 -17.23 -31.59
C THR A 94 -8.18 -18.05 -32.38
N SER A 95 -9.34 -18.33 -31.78
CA SER A 95 -10.44 -19.07 -32.41
C SER A 95 -11.79 -18.66 -31.79
N MET A 96 -12.86 -18.70 -32.59
CA MET A 96 -14.22 -18.34 -32.15
C MET A 96 -14.80 -19.34 -31.15
N CYS A 97 -15.49 -18.83 -30.13
CA CYS A 97 -16.17 -19.63 -29.13
C CYS A 97 -17.36 -20.38 -29.73
N ARG A 98 -17.28 -21.72 -29.67
CA ARG A 98 -18.32 -22.61 -30.20
C ARG A 98 -19.61 -22.57 -29.40
N ASP A 99 -19.52 -22.40 -28.08
CA ASP A 99 -20.68 -22.42 -27.18
C ASP A 99 -21.55 -21.18 -27.41
N LEU A 100 -20.93 -19.99 -27.52
CA LEU A 100 -21.65 -18.77 -27.85
C LEU A 100 -22.34 -18.88 -29.22
N ARG A 101 -21.64 -19.43 -30.22
CA ARG A 101 -22.19 -19.55 -31.58
C ARG A 101 -23.36 -20.53 -31.68
N GLN A 102 -23.35 -21.62 -30.90
CA GLN A 102 -24.37 -22.67 -30.97
C GLN A 102 -25.53 -22.46 -30.01
N GLN A 103 -25.26 -21.93 -28.81
CA GLN A 103 -26.25 -21.84 -27.74
C GLN A 103 -26.69 -20.40 -27.46
N GLY A 104 -26.12 -19.41 -28.13
CA GLY A 104 -26.40 -17.99 -27.90
C GLY A 104 -25.84 -17.45 -26.57
N GLY A 105 -25.14 -18.28 -25.79
CA GLY A 105 -24.52 -17.92 -24.52
C GLY A 105 -23.30 -18.78 -24.21
N CYS A 106 -22.28 -18.19 -23.59
CA CYS A 106 -21.09 -18.92 -23.15
C CYS A 106 -21.09 -19.03 -21.62
N PRO A 107 -21.02 -20.25 -21.04
CA PRO A 107 -20.99 -20.43 -19.58
C PRO A 107 -19.71 -19.86 -18.94
N ARG A 108 -18.66 -19.60 -19.73
CA ARG A 108 -17.40 -19.01 -19.27
C ARG A 108 -17.43 -17.47 -19.23
N GLY A 109 -18.45 -16.83 -19.79
CA GLY A 109 -18.60 -15.37 -19.80
C GLY A 109 -17.35 -14.64 -20.30
N THR A 110 -16.95 -13.58 -19.62
CA THR A 110 -15.77 -12.76 -19.93
C THR A 110 -14.43 -13.49 -19.71
N ASN A 111 -14.44 -14.62 -19.00
CA ASN A 111 -13.25 -15.44 -18.76
C ASN A 111 -13.02 -16.50 -19.87
N CYS A 112 -13.82 -16.48 -20.93
CA CYS A 112 -13.63 -17.40 -22.05
C CYS A 112 -12.30 -17.13 -22.76
N THR A 113 -11.54 -18.19 -23.03
CA THR A 113 -10.26 -18.12 -23.76
C THR A 113 -10.44 -18.13 -25.29
N PHE A 114 -11.68 -18.21 -25.77
CA PHE A 114 -12.05 -18.16 -27.19
C PHE A 114 -12.81 -16.86 -27.47
N ALA A 115 -12.69 -16.34 -28.69
CA ALA A 115 -13.28 -15.06 -29.07
C ALA A 115 -14.82 -15.13 -29.12
N HIS A 116 -15.50 -14.19 -28.48
CA HIS A 116 -16.97 -14.02 -28.52
C HIS A 116 -17.42 -13.07 -29.64
N SER A 117 -16.49 -12.33 -30.23
CA SER A 117 -16.71 -11.48 -31.39
C SER A 117 -15.53 -11.56 -32.36
N GLN A 118 -15.72 -11.05 -33.57
CA GLN A 118 -14.63 -10.94 -34.55
C GLN A 118 -13.56 -9.93 -34.11
N GLU A 119 -13.94 -8.92 -33.31
CA GLU A 119 -13.02 -7.94 -32.71
C GLU A 119 -12.13 -8.57 -31.64
N GLU A 120 -12.65 -9.58 -30.94
CA GLU A 120 -11.88 -10.35 -29.97
C GLU A 120 -10.98 -11.41 -30.61
N LEU A 121 -11.16 -11.74 -31.90
CA LEU A 121 -10.41 -12.78 -32.58
C LEU A 121 -9.05 -12.27 -33.04
N GLU A 122 -8.00 -12.60 -32.30
CA GLU A 122 -6.61 -12.33 -32.68
C GLU A 122 -6.14 -13.39 -33.69
N LYS A 123 -5.45 -12.99 -34.77
CA LYS A 123 -4.97 -13.90 -35.84
C LYS A 123 -3.56 -14.42 -35.59
#